data_AF-A0A662CCU1-F1
#
_entry.id   AF-A0A662CCU1-F1
#
_cell.length_a   1.000
_cell.length_b   1.000
_cell.length_c   1.000
_cell.angle_alpha   90.00
_cell.angle_beta   90.00
_cell.angle_gamma   90.00
#
_symmetry.space_group_name_H-M   'P 1'
#
loop_
_entity.id
_entity.type
_entity.pdbx_description
1 polymer ?
#
loop_
_entity_poly.entity_id
_entity_poly.type
_entity_poly.pdbx_seq_one_letter_code
_entity_poly.pdbx_strand_id
1 'polypeptide(L)' 'KFKTHKFKELLLSVQSKSMEKQKQEIENTFEAWRGNVEQIDDVCVVGVRV' A
#
# COMPACT_ATOMS: atom_id res chain seq x y z
N LYS A 1 -2.56 1.85 -13.92
CA LYS A 1 -3.21 0.80 -13.08
C LYS A 1 -2.17 0.23 -12.12
N PHE A 2 -2.46 0.26 -10.83
CA PHE A 2 -1.66 -0.40 -9.80
C PHE A 2 -2.07 -1.87 -9.77
N LYS A 3 -1.24 -2.70 -10.39
CA LYS A 3 -1.48 -4.14 -10.52
C LYS A 3 -0.70 -4.89 -9.45
N THR A 4 -1.02 -6.15 -9.24
CA THR A 4 -0.40 -7.05 -8.25
C THR A 4 1.12 -6.98 -8.22
N HIS A 5 1.78 -6.85 -9.38
CA HIS A 5 3.24 -6.71 -9.47
C HIS A 5 3.78 -5.49 -8.70
N LYS A 6 3.21 -4.30 -8.97
CA LYS A 6 3.63 -3.05 -8.32
C LYS A 6 3.34 -3.06 -6.82
N PHE A 7 2.22 -3.67 -6.43
CA PHE A 7 1.91 -3.82 -5.01
C PHE A 7 2.90 -4.75 -4.30
N LYS A 8 3.28 -5.87 -4.92
CA LYS A 8 4.31 -6.77 -4.39
C LYS A 8 5.67 -6.06 -4.23
N GLU A 9 6.08 -5.28 -5.22
CA GLU A 9 7.32 -4.48 -5.14
C GLU A 9 7.26 -3.46 -3.99
N LEU A 10 6.13 -2.78 -3.81
CA LEU A 10 5.91 -1.89 -2.67
C LEU A 10 6.07 -2.64 -1.35
N LEU A 11 5.38 -3.77 -1.17
CA LEU A 11 5.45 -4.57 0.07
C LEU A 11 6.88 -5.02 0.39
N LEU A 12 7.64 -5.47 -0.62
CA LEU A 12 9.04 -5.86 -0.45
C LEU A 12 9.93 -4.67 -0.08
N SER A 13 9.67 -3.48 -0.63
CA SER A 13 10.46 -2.28 -0.33
C SER A 13 10.25 -1.74 1.09
N VAL A 14 9.10 -2.02 1.71
CA VAL A 14 8.77 -1.53 3.06
C VAL A 14 8.99 -2.58 4.17
N GLN A 15 9.23 -3.85 3.83
CA GLN A 15 9.22 -4.98 4.78
C GLN A 15 10.14 -4.81 6.00
N SER A 16 11.26 -4.10 5.85
CA SER A 16 12.24 -3.88 6.93
C SER A 16 11.89 -2.72 7.87
N LYS A 17 10.92 -1.88 7.49
CA LYS A 17 10.46 -0.72 8.29
C LYS A 17 9.58 -1.19 9.46
N SER A 18 9.33 -0.34 10.46
CA SER A 18 8.35 -0.63 11.53
C SER A 18 6.94 -0.77 10.95
N MET A 19 6.03 -1.48 11.62
CA MET A 19 4.64 -1.65 11.16
C MET A 19 3.94 -0.31 10.90
N GLU A 20 4.17 0.68 11.77
CA GLU A 20 3.63 2.04 11.60
C GLU A 20 4.15 2.70 10.31
N LYS A 21 5.45 2.61 10.04
CA LYS A 21 6.04 3.15 8.80
C LYS A 21 5.57 2.38 7.57
N GLN A 22 5.40 1.06 7.67
CA GLN A 22 4.85 0.26 6.56
C GLN A 22 3.44 0.73 6.21
N LYS A 23 2.57 0.91 7.21
CA LYS A 23 1.23 1.43 7.04
C LYS A 23 1.25 2.79 6.34
N GLN A 24 2.01 3.74 6.86
CA GLN A 24 2.11 5.09 6.29
C GLN A 24 2.57 5.08 4.82
N GLU A 25 3.60 4.28 4.49
CA GLU A 25 4.12 4.20 3.12
C GLU A 25 3.13 3.55 2.16
N ILE A 26 2.39 2.54 2.61
CA ILE A 26 1.34 1.88 1.82
C ILE A 26 0.18 2.84 1.59
N GLU A 27 -0.29 3.55 2.62
CA GLU A 27 -1.35 4.57 2.51
C GLU A 27 -0.93 5.70 1.57
N ASN A 28 0.27 6.27 1.75
CA ASN A 28 0.78 7.34 0.89
C ASN A 28 0.91 6.90 -0.57
N THR A 29 1.41 5.68 -0.81
CA THR A 29 1.55 5.15 -2.17
C THR A 29 0.18 4.91 -2.80
N PHE A 30 -0.78 4.42 -2.01
CA PHE A 30 -2.15 4.20 -2.47
C PHE A 30 -2.83 5.51 -2.84
N GLU A 31 -2.79 6.54 -1.98
CA GLU A 31 -3.37 7.86 -2.26
C GLU A 31 -2.70 8.55 -3.45
N ALA A 32 -1.38 8.48 -3.54
CA ALA A 32 -0.64 9.02 -4.70
C ALA A 32 -1.00 8.30 -6.01
N TRP A 33 -1.22 6.99 -5.96
CA TRP A 33 -1.66 6.22 -7.13
C TRP A 33 -3.12 6.51 -7.49
N ARG A 34 -4.01 6.64 -6.50
CA ARG A 34 -5.42 6.97 -6.67
C ARG A 34 -5.57 8.36 -7.30
N GLY A 35 -4.79 9.34 -6.83
CA GLY A 35 -4.91 10.74 -7.26
C GLY A 35 -6.33 11.25 -7.05
N ASN A 36 -6.86 11.94 -8.06
CA ASN A 36 -8.22 12.50 -8.02
C ASN A 36 -9.31 11.54 -8.52
N VAL A 37 -8.97 10.25 -8.72
CA VAL A 37 -9.95 9.27 -9.20
C VAL A 37 -10.72 8.72 -8.01
N GLU A 38 -12.05 8.74 -8.11
CA GLU A 38 -12.92 8.15 -7.11
C GLU A 38 -12.73 6.63 -7.06
N GLN A 39 -12.66 6.06 -5.87
CA GLN A 39 -12.57 4.61 -5.73
C GLN A 39 -13.93 4.01 -6.05
N ILE A 40 -13.91 2.95 -6.86
CA ILE A 40 -15.12 2.25 -7.33
C ILE A 40 -15.53 1.15 -6.33
N ASP A 41 -14.63 0.79 -5.42
CA ASP A 41 -14.76 -0.34 -4.48
C ASP A 41 -14.02 -0.04 -3.17
N ASP A 42 -14.35 -0.78 -2.11
CA ASP A 42 -13.69 -0.70 -0.81
C ASP A 42 -12.32 -1.40 -0.84
N VAL A 43 -11.32 -0.84 -0.15
CA VAL A 43 -9.96 -1.40 -0.08
C VAL A 43 -9.57 -1.63 1.38
N CYS A 44 -9.17 -2.85 1.72
CA CYS A 44 -8.64 -3.21 3.03
C CYS A 44 -7.28 -3.92 2.91
N VAL A 45 -6.30 -3.50 3.71
CA VAL A 45 -4.98 -4.13 3.83
C VAL A 45 -4.69 -4.39 5.30
N VAL A 46 -4.34 -5.63 5.64
CA VAL A 46 -3.97 -6.04 7.00
C VAL A 46 -2.55 -6.58 6.99
N GLY A 47 -1.68 -6.00 7.83
CA GLY A 47 -0.30 -6.44 8.01
C GLY A 47 -0.12 -7.16 9.35
N VAL A 48 0.55 -8.32 9.32
CA VAL A 48 0.90 -9.11 10.52
C VAL A 48 2.42 -9.23 10.61
N ARG A 49 2.97 -9.07 11.82
CA ARG A 49 4.37 -9.34 12.14
C ARG A 49 4.43 -10.42 13.20
N VAL A 50 5.29 -11.42 12.97
CA VAL A 50 5.52 -12.58 13.84
C VAL A 50 6.92 -12.49 14.43
#